data_AF-H8GAS7-F1
#
_entry.id   AF-H8GAS7-F1
#
_cell.length_a   1.000
_cell.length_b   1.000
_cell.length_c   1.000
_cell.angle_alpha   90.00
_cell.angle_beta   90.00
_cell.angle_gamma   90.00
#
_symmetry.space_group_name_H-M   'P 1'
#
loop_
_entity.id
_entity.type
_entity.pdbx_description
1 polymer ?
#
loop_
_entity_poly.entity_id
_entity_poly.type
_entity_poly.pdbx_seq_one_letter_code
_entity_poly.pdbx_strand_id
1 'polypeptide(L)'
;MSPVSSQRLGVLFVLALLLTSCAPTVDGVADAADVPPLTSTAALGDLDTVDFCSLLDTRRLREAGASVERTTSGFLRCDAEVEIGTAGLAVSIGDLHWATPFVQADESTKLARSVTRRHFEDEWACWQQLVFSDEVGLEIAAYQSYGDIAGDAGDAEMCTVADLVTDGVQQLVFSSGTREVMTFADGSLAELAPCSLLTMDEAADVLRVDSVLFEDAIGGGGCSWWWLGEPYAGVDLDFEVVHFGPLVSDHYDDTLGGRPTRSFVSEGQCVIDTPHMRVPAEVPTDWEVVSLYVYAETAACDKATELAELVWPRLPEYEGEG
;
A
#
# COMPACT_ATOMS: atom_id res chain seq x y z
N MET A 1 -43.63 -43.76 -91.36
CA MET A 1 -44.78 -44.00 -90.48
C MET A 1 -44.88 -42.81 -89.53
N SER A 2 -45.93 -41.99 -89.65
CA SER A 2 -46.39 -41.02 -88.63
C SER A 2 -46.86 -41.76 -87.35
N PRO A 3 -47.18 -41.14 -86.18
CA PRO A 3 -47.40 -39.72 -85.81
C PRO A 3 -46.64 -39.28 -84.50
N VAL A 4 -46.43 -37.98 -84.22
CA VAL A 4 -47.20 -37.03 -83.36
C VAL A 4 -47.73 -37.55 -82.01
N SER A 5 -47.28 -36.96 -80.89
CA SER A 5 -48.05 -36.53 -79.68
C SER A 5 -47.04 -36.16 -78.57
N SER A 6 -46.84 -34.91 -78.13
CA SER A 6 -47.72 -33.98 -77.39
C SER A 6 -48.15 -34.47 -75.99
N GLN A 7 -48.09 -33.52 -75.03
CA GLN A 7 -48.56 -33.53 -73.62
C GLN A 7 -47.57 -34.01 -72.55
N ARG A 8 -47.50 -33.42 -71.34
CA ARG A 8 -48.01 -32.18 -70.72
C ARG A 8 -47.29 -32.02 -69.37
N LEU A 9 -47.18 -30.76 -68.93
CA LEU A 9 -47.22 -30.24 -67.56
C LEU A 9 -46.58 -31.04 -66.39
N GLY A 10 -45.64 -30.39 -65.71
CA GLY A 10 -45.28 -30.67 -64.32
C GLY A 10 -44.40 -29.57 -63.75
N VAL A 11 -44.97 -28.38 -63.54
CA VAL A 11 -44.34 -27.26 -62.83
C VAL A 11 -44.12 -27.68 -61.38
N LEU A 12 -42.86 -27.84 -60.96
CA LEU A 12 -42.47 -27.98 -59.56
C LEU A 12 -41.81 -26.68 -59.12
N PHE A 13 -42.61 -25.86 -58.41
CA PHE A 13 -42.16 -24.71 -57.64
C PHE A 13 -41.22 -25.21 -56.53
N VAL A 14 -39.93 -24.89 -56.61
CA VAL A 14 -39.01 -24.99 -55.47
C VAL A 14 -38.99 -23.62 -54.81
N LEU A 15 -39.71 -23.50 -53.68
CA LEU A 15 -39.61 -22.35 -52.79
C LEU A 15 -38.20 -22.34 -52.17
N ALA A 16 -37.39 -21.35 -52.55
CA ALA A 16 -36.18 -21.00 -51.83
C ALA A 16 -36.57 -20.19 -50.59
N LEU A 17 -36.55 -20.83 -49.41
CA LEU A 17 -36.65 -20.16 -48.12
C LEU A 17 -35.32 -19.47 -47.82
N LEU A 18 -35.27 -18.15 -48.05
CA LEU A 18 -34.22 -17.27 -47.55
C LEU A 18 -34.39 -17.14 -46.03
N LEU A 19 -33.63 -17.94 -45.27
CA LEU A 19 -33.48 -17.76 -43.83
C LEU A 19 -32.54 -16.57 -43.59
N THR A 20 -33.11 -15.36 -43.56
CA THR A 20 -32.46 -14.19 -42.98
C THR A 20 -32.35 -14.41 -41.48
N SER A 21 -31.17 -14.82 -41.02
CA SER A 21 -30.81 -14.81 -39.60
C SER A 21 -30.68 -13.35 -39.17
N CYS A 22 -31.72 -12.82 -38.52
CA CYS A 22 -31.57 -11.63 -37.69
C CYS A 22 -30.74 -12.05 -36.47
N ALA A 23 -29.43 -11.82 -36.52
CA ALA A 23 -28.66 -11.76 -35.28
C ALA A 23 -29.17 -10.54 -34.51
N PRO A 24 -29.69 -10.69 -33.28
CA PRO A 24 -29.97 -9.53 -32.46
C PRO A 24 -28.62 -8.90 -32.11
N THR A 25 -28.31 -7.76 -32.73
CA THR A 25 -27.37 -6.81 -32.16
C THR A 25 -28.00 -6.31 -30.86
N VAL A 26 -27.50 -6.83 -29.74
CA VAL A 26 -27.79 -6.27 -28.43
C VAL A 26 -27.02 -4.96 -28.35
N ASP A 27 -27.66 -3.87 -28.80
CA ASP A 27 -27.23 -2.50 -28.48
C ASP A 27 -27.56 -2.25 -27.01
N GLY A 28 -26.80 -2.86 -26.12
CA GLY A 28 -26.79 -2.54 -24.70
C GLY A 28 -25.68 -1.53 -24.45
N VAL A 29 -26.04 -0.24 -24.33
CA VAL A 29 -25.22 0.68 -23.55
C VAL A 29 -25.27 0.11 -22.13
N ALA A 30 -24.16 -0.45 -21.63
CA ALA A 30 -24.08 -0.88 -20.24
C ALA A 30 -24.56 0.30 -19.38
N ASP A 31 -25.66 0.10 -18.66
CA ASP A 31 -26.22 1.14 -17.82
C ASP A 31 -25.16 1.45 -16.75
N ALA A 32 -24.98 2.72 -16.37
CA ALA A 32 -24.03 3.07 -15.31
C ALA A 32 -24.35 2.37 -13.97
N ALA A 33 -25.55 1.79 -13.86
CA ALA A 33 -26.02 0.96 -12.75
C ALA A 33 -25.49 -0.49 -12.76
N ASP A 34 -24.88 -0.98 -13.85
CA ASP A 34 -24.40 -2.37 -13.98
C ASP A 34 -22.92 -2.55 -13.61
N VAL A 35 -22.20 -1.46 -13.29
CA VAL A 35 -20.80 -1.56 -12.86
C VAL A 35 -20.74 -1.74 -11.34
N PRO A 36 -20.25 -2.88 -10.82
CA PRO A 36 -20.23 -3.13 -9.39
C PRO A 36 -19.35 -2.11 -8.66
N PRO A 37 -19.66 -1.78 -7.39
CA PRO A 37 -18.76 -1.02 -6.54
C PRO A 37 -17.34 -1.58 -6.55
N LEU A 38 -16.35 -0.70 -6.48
CA LEU A 38 -14.94 -1.09 -6.50
C LEU A 38 -14.48 -1.32 -5.05
N THR A 39 -14.28 -2.58 -4.68
CA THR A 39 -13.66 -2.97 -3.42
C THR A 39 -12.14 -2.87 -3.52
N SER A 40 -11.45 -2.77 -2.39
CA SER A 40 -10.00 -2.77 -2.31
C SER A 40 -9.38 -3.99 -2.99
N THR A 41 -9.86 -5.21 -2.71
CA THR A 41 -9.38 -6.44 -3.36
C THR A 41 -9.63 -6.45 -4.87
N ALA A 42 -10.75 -5.89 -5.34
CA ALA A 42 -11.03 -5.80 -6.77
C ALA A 42 -10.14 -4.76 -7.47
N ALA A 43 -9.68 -3.74 -6.74
CA ALA A 43 -8.78 -2.70 -7.21
C ALA A 43 -7.31 -3.13 -7.20
N LEU A 44 -6.87 -3.73 -6.10
CA LEU A 44 -5.47 -3.96 -5.73
C LEU A 44 -5.05 -5.44 -5.83
N GLY A 45 -5.99 -6.37 -5.98
CA GLY A 45 -5.69 -7.80 -5.98
C GLY A 45 -5.60 -8.35 -4.56
N ASP A 46 -4.63 -9.23 -4.31
CA ASP A 46 -4.38 -9.79 -2.99
C ASP A 46 -3.66 -8.73 -2.13
N LEU A 47 -4.31 -8.28 -1.05
CA LEU A 47 -3.82 -7.16 -0.26
C LEU A 47 -2.56 -7.53 0.52
N ASP A 48 -2.36 -8.81 0.84
CA ASP A 48 -1.21 -9.29 1.62
C ASP A 48 0.08 -9.38 0.79
N THR A 49 -0.04 -9.26 -0.54
CA THR A 49 1.10 -9.41 -1.46
C THR A 49 1.17 -8.35 -2.53
N VAL A 50 0.29 -7.34 -2.53
CA VAL A 50 0.29 -6.30 -3.57
C VAL A 50 1.62 -5.54 -3.57
N ASP A 51 2.22 -5.35 -4.74
CA ASP A 51 3.35 -4.43 -4.88
C ASP A 51 2.84 -3.01 -5.10
N PHE A 52 2.84 -2.20 -4.05
CA PHE A 52 2.37 -0.82 -4.13
C PHE A 52 3.22 0.06 -5.06
N CYS A 53 4.49 -0.28 -5.31
CA CYS A 53 5.32 0.51 -6.24
C CYS A 53 4.88 0.33 -7.69
N SER A 54 4.21 -0.78 -8.00
CA SER A 54 3.57 -0.97 -9.30
C SER A 54 2.42 0.02 -9.57
N LEU A 55 1.95 0.72 -8.53
CA LEU A 55 0.93 1.77 -8.65
C LEU A 55 1.51 3.16 -8.97
N LEU A 56 2.83 3.33 -8.94
CA LEU A 56 3.48 4.62 -9.24
C LEU A 56 3.59 4.87 -10.75
N ASP A 57 2.76 5.77 -11.29
CA ASP A 57 2.86 6.22 -12.70
C ASP A 57 3.98 7.27 -12.87
N THR A 58 5.23 6.79 -12.99
CA THR A 58 6.42 7.64 -13.19
C THR A 58 6.36 8.50 -14.45
N ARG A 59 5.56 8.11 -15.47
CA ARG A 59 5.42 8.89 -16.71
C ARG A 59 4.70 10.21 -16.44
N ARG A 60 3.66 10.23 -15.58
CA ARG A 60 2.93 11.45 -15.21
C ARG A 60 3.82 12.44 -14.46
N LEU A 61 4.60 11.95 -13.50
CA LEU A 61 5.58 12.77 -12.78
C LEU A 61 6.58 13.41 -13.75
N ARG A 62 7.13 12.63 -14.68
CA ARG A 62 8.04 13.15 -15.71
C ARG A 62 7.39 14.18 -16.63
N GLU A 63 6.13 13.99 -17.02
CA GLU A 63 5.38 14.97 -17.83
C GLU A 63 5.18 16.31 -17.09
N ALA A 64 5.16 16.28 -15.76
CA ALA A 64 5.09 17.46 -14.89
C ALA A 64 6.47 18.05 -14.53
N GLY A 65 7.57 17.46 -15.02
CA GLY A 65 8.93 17.91 -14.73
C GLY A 65 9.50 17.41 -13.40
N ALA A 66 8.87 16.40 -12.78
CA ALA A 66 9.42 15.67 -11.64
C ALA A 66 10.18 14.41 -12.08
N SER A 67 11.18 14.00 -11.33
CA SER A 67 11.88 12.72 -11.52
C SER A 67 11.73 11.83 -10.28
N VAL A 68 11.70 10.53 -10.52
CA VAL A 68 11.72 9.52 -9.46
C VAL A 68 13.15 9.01 -9.41
N GLU A 69 13.85 9.31 -8.32
CA GLU A 69 15.25 8.94 -8.12
C GLU A 69 15.37 7.52 -7.58
N ARG A 70 14.40 7.11 -6.76
CA ARG A 70 14.34 5.77 -6.17
C ARG A 70 12.91 5.36 -5.87
N THR A 71 12.67 4.06 -5.90
CA THR A 71 11.48 3.41 -5.34
C THR A 71 11.92 2.21 -4.51
N THR A 72 11.27 2.00 -3.38
CA THR A 72 11.49 0.87 -2.47
C THR A 72 10.14 0.20 -2.23
N SER A 73 9.98 -1.03 -2.71
CA SER A 73 8.80 -1.84 -2.45
C SER A 73 8.90 -2.43 -1.03
N GLY A 74 8.04 -1.97 -0.13
CA GLY A 74 7.93 -2.46 1.25
C GLY A 74 6.66 -3.27 1.48
N PHE A 75 6.52 -3.85 2.68
CA PHE A 75 5.41 -4.73 3.03
C PHE A 75 4.06 -4.00 3.10
N LEU A 76 4.04 -2.80 3.68
CA LEU A 76 2.81 -2.02 3.87
C LEU A 76 2.66 -0.89 2.86
N ARG A 77 3.76 -0.45 2.24
CA ARG A 77 3.80 0.70 1.35
C ARG A 77 4.96 0.64 0.36
N CYS A 78 4.82 1.39 -0.71
CA CYS A 78 5.92 1.81 -1.55
C CYS A 78 6.44 3.16 -1.06
N ASP A 79 7.75 3.29 -0.91
CA ASP A 79 8.40 4.57 -0.70
C ASP A 79 9.13 5.00 -1.97
N ALA A 80 9.01 6.28 -2.35
CA ALA A 80 9.67 6.84 -3.51
C ALA A 80 10.33 8.18 -3.18
N GLU A 81 11.56 8.35 -3.66
CA GLU A 81 12.26 9.64 -3.63
C GLU A 81 11.96 10.39 -4.93
N VAL A 82 11.30 11.53 -4.82
CA VAL A 82 10.84 12.34 -5.96
C VAL A 82 11.49 13.71 -5.91
N GLU A 83 12.10 14.15 -7.01
CA GLU A 83 12.60 15.51 -7.17
C GLU A 83 11.67 16.33 -8.07
N ILE A 84 11.34 17.55 -7.63
CA ILE A 84 10.65 18.54 -8.46
C ILE A 84 11.31 19.91 -8.28
N GLY A 85 11.90 20.42 -9.36
CA GLY A 85 12.69 21.66 -9.31
C GLY A 85 13.94 21.50 -8.43
N THR A 86 13.93 22.11 -7.24
CA THR A 86 15.02 21.99 -6.24
C THR A 86 14.56 21.31 -4.94
N ALA A 87 13.31 20.86 -4.88
CA ALA A 87 12.73 20.18 -3.74
C ALA A 87 12.88 18.67 -3.90
N GLY A 88 13.32 18.01 -2.82
CA GLY A 88 13.30 16.56 -2.69
C GLY A 88 12.16 16.15 -1.77
N LEU A 89 11.33 15.23 -2.24
CA LEU A 89 10.13 14.75 -1.56
C LEU A 89 10.24 13.24 -1.32
N ALA A 90 9.79 12.80 -0.15
CA ALA A 90 9.48 11.40 0.11
C ALA A 90 8.00 11.19 -0.22
N VAL A 91 7.69 10.18 -1.03
CA VAL A 91 6.32 9.84 -1.42
C VAL A 91 6.02 8.43 -0.96
N SER A 92 4.90 8.22 -0.27
CA SER A 92 4.40 6.89 0.08
C SER A 92 3.13 6.55 -0.71
N ILE A 93 2.96 5.28 -1.07
CA ILE A 93 1.71 4.69 -1.58
C ILE A 93 1.47 3.40 -0.82
N GLY A 94 0.38 3.28 -0.07
CA GLY A 94 0.10 2.07 0.71
C GLY A 94 -0.70 2.36 1.96
N ASP A 95 -0.29 1.77 3.07
CA ASP A 95 -0.86 1.95 4.40
C ASP A 95 -2.37 1.79 4.40
N LEU A 96 -2.78 0.61 3.95
CA LEU A 96 -4.20 0.26 3.90
C LEU A 96 -4.78 0.28 5.32
N HIS A 97 -5.91 0.94 5.47
CA HIS A 97 -6.57 1.08 6.77
C HIS A 97 -8.09 1.14 6.62
N TRP A 98 -8.81 0.85 7.70
CA TRP A 98 -10.24 1.09 7.75
C TRP A 98 -10.52 2.60 7.78
N ALA A 99 -11.19 3.11 6.76
CA ALA A 99 -11.48 4.52 6.63
C ALA A 99 -12.39 4.99 7.77
N THR A 100 -11.86 5.88 8.61
CA THR A 100 -12.65 6.47 9.68
C THR A 100 -13.63 7.51 9.09
N PRO A 101 -14.94 7.44 9.41
CA PRO A 101 -15.93 8.32 8.82
C PRO A 101 -15.93 9.74 9.42
N PHE A 102 -15.21 9.96 10.51
CA PHE A 102 -15.23 11.21 11.29
C PHE A 102 -13.99 12.07 11.08
N VAL A 103 -12.95 11.54 10.44
CA VAL A 103 -11.78 12.34 10.07
C VAL A 103 -12.20 13.33 8.98
N GLN A 104 -12.07 14.62 9.29
CA GLN A 104 -12.50 15.70 8.41
C GLN A 104 -11.39 15.98 7.39
N ALA A 105 -11.67 15.68 6.13
CA ALA A 105 -10.82 16.04 5.00
C ALA A 105 -11.00 17.50 4.59
N ASP A 106 -9.96 18.12 4.06
CA ASP A 106 -10.00 19.47 3.48
C ASP A 106 -10.85 19.48 2.21
N GLU A 107 -10.67 18.45 1.38
CA GLU A 107 -11.52 18.17 0.23
C GLU A 107 -11.99 16.72 0.22
N SER A 108 -13.23 16.48 -0.22
CA SER A 108 -13.73 15.14 -0.48
C SER A 108 -14.56 15.09 -1.76
N THR A 109 -14.15 14.22 -2.69
CA THR A 109 -14.76 14.06 -4.00
C THR A 109 -15.19 12.61 -4.23
N LYS A 110 -16.48 12.42 -4.57
CA LYS A 110 -17.00 11.10 -4.96
C LYS A 110 -16.57 10.78 -6.39
N LEU A 111 -15.99 9.60 -6.57
CA LEU A 111 -15.57 9.05 -7.85
C LEU A 111 -16.55 7.97 -8.33
N ALA A 112 -16.26 7.38 -9.49
CA ALA A 112 -17.01 6.25 -10.01
C ALA A 112 -16.92 5.03 -9.07
N ARG A 113 -17.86 4.09 -9.23
CA ARG A 113 -17.87 2.79 -8.52
C ARG A 113 -17.79 2.90 -6.99
N SER A 114 -18.39 3.95 -6.43
CA SER A 114 -18.45 4.20 -4.98
C SER A 114 -17.10 4.43 -4.30
N VAL A 115 -16.08 4.83 -5.05
CA VAL A 115 -14.80 5.28 -4.46
C VAL A 115 -14.91 6.74 -4.05
N THR A 116 -14.28 7.13 -2.94
CA THR A 116 -14.17 8.53 -2.52
C THR A 116 -12.69 8.92 -2.45
N ARG A 117 -12.31 10.02 -3.10
CA ARG A 117 -11.02 10.67 -2.88
C ARG A 117 -11.14 11.67 -1.75
N ARG A 118 -10.22 11.66 -0.80
CA ARG A 118 -10.10 12.65 0.27
C ARG A 118 -8.72 13.29 0.20
N HIS A 119 -8.66 14.59 0.46
CA HIS A 119 -7.46 15.43 0.45
C HIS A 119 -7.22 15.94 1.87
N PHE A 120 -5.97 15.90 2.32
CA PHE A 120 -5.52 16.46 3.59
C PHE A 120 -4.22 17.24 3.40
N GLU A 121 -4.19 18.48 3.90
CA GLU A 121 -3.01 19.34 3.89
C GLU A 121 -2.52 19.61 5.31
N ASP A 122 -1.23 19.39 5.54
CA ASP A 122 -0.53 19.78 6.78
C ASP A 122 0.76 20.54 6.43
N GLU A 123 1.42 21.16 7.41
CA GLU A 123 2.64 21.96 7.22
C GLU A 123 3.84 21.11 6.75
N TRP A 124 3.84 19.82 7.04
CA TRP A 124 4.96 18.89 6.75
C TRP A 124 4.58 17.77 5.77
N ALA A 125 3.32 17.70 5.34
CA ALA A 125 2.82 16.65 4.47
C ALA A 125 1.63 17.11 3.63
N CYS A 126 1.47 16.50 2.45
CA CYS A 126 0.22 16.52 1.73
C CYS A 126 -0.17 15.08 1.42
N TRP A 127 -1.32 14.63 1.93
CA TRP A 127 -1.76 13.26 1.72
C TRP A 127 -3.17 13.16 1.14
N GLN A 128 -3.37 12.12 0.37
CA GLN A 128 -4.60 11.76 -0.31
C GLN A 128 -5.02 10.38 0.16
N GLN A 129 -6.31 10.14 0.13
CA GLN A 129 -6.88 8.82 0.42
C GLN A 129 -7.86 8.42 -0.67
N LEU A 130 -7.71 7.20 -1.20
CA LEU A 130 -8.74 6.54 -2.00
C LEU A 130 -9.50 5.56 -1.11
N VAL A 131 -10.71 5.94 -0.72
CA VAL A 131 -11.62 5.09 0.07
C VAL A 131 -12.49 4.25 -0.85
N PHE A 132 -12.28 2.95 -0.82
CA PHE A 132 -13.01 1.96 -1.61
C PHE A 132 -14.41 1.67 -1.04
N SER A 133 -15.21 0.92 -1.80
CA SER A 133 -16.61 0.63 -1.43
C SER A 133 -16.79 -0.30 -0.23
N ASP A 134 -15.73 -1.00 0.16
CA ASP A 134 -15.59 -1.84 1.34
C ASP A 134 -14.96 -1.08 2.53
N GLU A 135 -14.92 0.25 2.47
CA GLU A 135 -14.43 1.13 3.55
C GLU A 135 -12.93 1.00 3.86
N VAL A 136 -12.17 0.31 3.01
CA VAL A 136 -10.70 0.34 3.07
C VAL A 136 -10.19 1.61 2.37
N GLY A 137 -9.31 2.35 3.03
CA GLY A 137 -8.57 3.47 2.48
C GLY A 137 -7.18 3.04 2.01
N LEU A 138 -6.78 3.52 0.84
CA LEU A 138 -5.38 3.53 0.39
C LEU A 138 -4.83 4.95 0.56
N GLU A 139 -3.70 5.08 1.26
CA GLU A 139 -3.01 6.34 1.47
C GLU A 139 -1.98 6.61 0.36
N ILE A 140 -1.88 7.87 -0.03
CA ILE A 140 -0.83 8.40 -0.89
C ILE A 140 -0.36 9.70 -0.25
N ALA A 141 0.86 9.75 0.25
CA ALA A 141 1.38 10.94 0.91
C ALA A 141 2.66 11.45 0.24
N ALA A 142 2.88 12.76 0.31
CA ALA A 142 4.14 13.39 -0.03
C ALA A 142 4.61 14.23 1.16
N TYR A 143 5.86 14.02 1.56
CA TYR A 143 6.53 14.68 2.67
C TYR A 143 7.75 15.44 2.16
N GLN A 144 8.09 16.55 2.79
CA GLN A 144 9.34 17.24 2.53
C GLN A 144 10.52 16.39 3.03
N SER A 145 11.45 16.05 2.14
CA SER A 145 12.70 15.37 2.50
C SER A 145 13.86 16.35 2.62
N TYR A 146 14.08 17.17 1.59
CA TYR A 146 15.12 18.20 1.57
C TYR A 146 14.78 19.34 0.60
N GLY A 147 15.58 20.40 0.69
CA GLY A 147 15.33 21.65 -0.03
C GLY A 147 14.40 22.55 0.78
N ASP A 148 14.59 23.87 0.68
CA ASP A 148 13.75 24.85 1.36
C ASP A 148 12.40 24.95 0.63
N ILE A 149 11.47 24.06 0.98
CA ILE A 149 10.04 24.31 0.83
C ILE A 149 9.65 25.21 2.00
N ALA A 150 8.82 26.22 1.76
CA ALA A 150 8.61 27.32 2.70
C ALA A 150 8.02 26.89 4.06
N GLY A 151 7.52 25.65 4.15
CA GLY A 151 6.90 25.08 5.35
C GLY A 151 5.53 25.69 5.62
N ASP A 152 4.88 26.24 4.59
CA ASP A 152 3.53 26.79 4.70
C ASP A 152 2.51 25.70 4.29
N ALA A 153 1.40 25.59 5.02
CA ALA A 153 0.32 24.68 4.65
C ALA A 153 -0.14 24.95 3.20
N GLY A 154 -0.19 23.88 2.38
CA GLY A 154 -0.46 23.98 0.95
C GLY A 154 0.75 24.34 0.10
N ASP A 155 1.98 24.09 0.59
CA ASP A 155 3.19 24.20 -0.22
C ASP A 155 3.03 23.40 -1.52
N ALA A 156 3.02 24.17 -2.62
CA ALA A 156 2.45 23.74 -3.88
C ALA A 156 3.12 22.46 -4.42
N GLU A 157 4.40 22.27 -4.16
CA GLU A 157 5.18 21.14 -4.65
C GLU A 157 4.75 19.80 -4.01
N MET A 158 4.55 19.73 -2.70
CA MET A 158 4.12 18.50 -2.01
C MET A 158 2.74 18.07 -2.51
N CYS A 159 1.77 18.98 -2.50
CA CYS A 159 0.43 18.66 -2.97
C CYS A 159 0.37 18.41 -4.48
N THR A 160 1.17 19.11 -5.29
CA THR A 160 1.29 18.82 -6.72
C THR A 160 1.77 17.39 -6.96
N VAL A 161 2.79 16.94 -6.23
CA VAL A 161 3.30 15.57 -6.37
C VAL A 161 2.30 14.55 -5.84
N ALA A 162 1.72 14.76 -4.66
CA ALA A 162 0.68 13.88 -4.11
C ALA A 162 -0.52 13.74 -5.05
N ASP A 163 -0.96 14.83 -5.68
CA ASP A 163 -2.06 14.83 -6.66
C ASP A 163 -1.69 14.07 -7.94
N LEU A 164 -0.49 14.28 -8.48
CA LEU A 164 -0.01 13.58 -9.67
C LEU A 164 0.09 12.07 -9.44
N VAL A 165 0.63 11.68 -8.28
CA VAL A 165 0.74 10.27 -7.88
C VAL A 165 -0.66 9.69 -7.70
N THR A 166 -1.54 10.38 -6.98
CA THR A 166 -2.92 9.94 -6.75
C THR A 166 -3.69 9.78 -8.06
N ASP A 167 -3.51 10.68 -9.03
CA ASP A 167 -4.13 10.55 -10.35
C ASP A 167 -3.62 9.32 -11.13
N GLY A 168 -2.33 9.00 -11.00
CA GLY A 168 -1.71 7.80 -11.56
C GLY A 168 -2.25 6.52 -10.91
N VAL A 169 -2.23 6.47 -9.57
CA VAL A 169 -2.80 5.40 -8.76
C VAL A 169 -4.27 5.21 -9.11
N GLN A 170 -5.06 6.28 -9.14
CA GLN A 170 -6.47 6.27 -9.50
C GLN A 170 -6.67 5.65 -10.89
N GLN A 171 -5.90 6.06 -11.90
CA GLN A 171 -6.00 5.47 -13.22
C GLN A 171 -5.73 3.96 -13.21
N LEU A 172 -4.75 3.51 -12.43
CA LEU A 172 -4.40 2.10 -12.31
C LEU A 172 -5.50 1.35 -11.57
N VAL A 173 -5.95 1.76 -10.38
CA VAL A 173 -6.98 1.04 -9.61
C VAL A 173 -8.31 0.88 -10.35
N PHE A 174 -8.66 1.83 -11.22
CA PHE A 174 -9.85 1.73 -12.07
C PHE A 174 -9.64 0.92 -13.35
N SER A 175 -8.40 0.61 -13.73
CA SER A 175 -8.10 -0.20 -14.90
C SER A 175 -8.37 -1.68 -14.64
N SER A 176 -8.68 -2.42 -15.70
CA SER A 176 -8.71 -3.88 -15.65
C SER A 176 -7.30 -4.43 -15.84
N GLY A 177 -6.81 -5.22 -14.89
CA GLY A 177 -5.50 -5.87 -15.00
C GLY A 177 -5.17 -6.67 -13.76
N THR A 178 -4.24 -7.61 -13.89
CA THR A 178 -3.61 -8.25 -12.73
C THR A 178 -2.64 -7.23 -12.12
N ARG A 179 -2.69 -7.07 -10.80
CA ARG A 179 -1.70 -6.27 -10.08
C ARG A 179 -0.43 -7.07 -9.89
N GLU A 180 0.68 -6.36 -9.88
CA GLU A 180 1.95 -6.97 -9.53
C GLU A 180 1.90 -7.35 -8.04
N VAL A 181 2.52 -8.48 -7.75
CA VAL A 181 2.62 -9.01 -6.40
C VAL A 181 4.09 -9.02 -6.02
N MET A 182 4.38 -8.67 -4.78
CA MET A 182 5.72 -8.77 -4.24
C MET A 182 6.15 -10.24 -4.19
N THR A 183 7.43 -10.46 -4.48
CA THR A 183 8.07 -11.76 -4.35
C THR A 183 9.20 -11.62 -3.36
N PHE A 184 9.14 -12.41 -2.30
CA PHE A 184 10.15 -12.40 -1.26
C PHE A 184 11.10 -13.58 -1.41
N ALA A 185 12.34 -13.39 -0.98
CA ALA A 185 13.34 -14.46 -0.93
C ALA A 185 13.02 -15.43 0.22
N ASP A 186 13.52 -16.67 0.12
CA ASP A 186 13.45 -17.64 1.21
C ASP A 186 14.08 -17.02 2.48
N GLY A 187 13.42 -17.17 3.62
CA GLY A 187 13.89 -16.63 4.90
C GLY A 187 13.43 -15.20 5.19
N SER A 188 12.75 -14.53 4.25
CA SER A 188 12.16 -13.20 4.44
C SER A 188 11.17 -13.13 5.62
N LEU A 189 11.03 -11.93 6.18
CA LEU A 189 9.96 -11.60 7.13
C LEU A 189 8.55 -11.89 6.57
N ALA A 190 8.37 -11.94 5.25
CA ALA A 190 7.10 -12.30 4.61
C ALA A 190 6.59 -13.71 4.97
N GLU A 191 7.47 -14.60 5.43
CA GLU A 191 7.08 -15.93 5.89
C GLU A 191 6.49 -15.93 7.31
N LEU A 192 6.55 -14.79 8.01
CA LEU A 192 6.02 -14.60 9.35
C LEU A 192 4.74 -13.77 9.34
N ALA A 193 3.85 -14.10 10.28
CA ALA A 193 2.76 -13.18 10.64
C ALA A 193 3.30 -12.21 11.71
N PRO A 194 3.38 -10.89 11.46
CA PRO A 194 3.95 -9.92 12.41
C PRO A 194 3.28 -10.00 13.79
N CYS A 195 1.95 -10.09 13.80
CA CYS A 195 1.15 -10.20 15.02
C CYS A 195 1.40 -11.47 15.86
N SER A 196 2.07 -12.49 15.31
CA SER A 196 2.43 -13.68 16.08
C SER A 196 3.67 -13.47 16.97
N LEU A 197 4.41 -12.38 16.74
CA LEU A 197 5.65 -12.09 17.44
C LEU A 197 5.45 -11.53 18.85
N LEU A 198 4.27 -10.96 19.14
CA LEU A 198 3.95 -10.37 20.43
C LEU A 198 2.50 -10.71 20.80
N THR A 199 2.29 -11.24 22.00
CA THR A 199 0.93 -11.51 22.48
C THR A 199 0.31 -10.27 23.15
N MET A 200 -1.03 -10.22 23.20
CA MET A 200 -1.74 -9.14 23.90
C MET A 200 -1.33 -9.03 25.38
N ASP A 201 -1.14 -10.16 26.07
CA ASP A 201 -0.74 -10.17 27.48
C ASP A 201 0.68 -9.61 27.66
N GLU A 202 1.62 -9.99 26.78
CA GLU A 202 2.99 -9.44 26.79
C GLU A 202 3.00 -7.94 26.50
N ALA A 203 2.23 -7.48 25.49
CA ALA A 203 2.09 -6.07 25.19
C ALA A 203 1.52 -5.29 26.39
N ALA A 204 0.43 -5.78 27.00
CA ALA A 204 -0.19 -5.15 28.16
C ALA A 204 0.76 -5.10 29.37
N ASP A 205 1.49 -6.18 29.63
CA ASP A 205 2.47 -6.27 30.72
C ASP A 205 3.61 -5.26 30.55
N VAL A 206 4.18 -5.10 29.35
CA VAL A 206 5.25 -4.12 29.11
C VAL A 206 4.71 -2.69 29.13
N LEU A 207 3.54 -2.46 28.53
CA LEU A 207 2.87 -1.16 28.56
C LEU A 207 2.36 -0.78 29.96
N ARG A 208 2.28 -1.74 30.89
CA ARG A 208 1.79 -1.57 32.28
C ARG A 208 0.34 -1.09 32.31
N VAL A 209 -0.50 -1.76 31.51
CA VAL A 209 -1.93 -1.50 31.35
C VAL A 209 -2.71 -2.79 31.58
N ASP A 210 -4.02 -2.67 31.85
CA ASP A 210 -4.85 -3.84 32.20
C ASP A 210 -5.11 -4.77 31.00
N SER A 211 -5.13 -4.21 29.79
CA SER A 211 -5.36 -4.93 28.53
C SER A 211 -4.98 -4.06 27.36
N VAL A 212 -4.92 -4.64 26.17
CA VAL A 212 -4.76 -3.93 24.90
C VAL A 212 -5.83 -4.38 23.91
N LEU A 213 -6.28 -3.45 23.07
CA LEU A 213 -6.92 -3.77 21.81
C LEU A 213 -5.85 -4.21 20.81
N PHE A 214 -6.25 -5.01 19.85
CA PHE A 214 -5.37 -5.63 18.88
C PHE A 214 -5.95 -5.47 17.47
N GLU A 215 -5.08 -5.14 16.52
CA GLU A 215 -5.43 -5.01 15.10
C GLU A 215 -4.27 -5.48 14.22
N ASP A 216 -4.58 -6.34 13.24
CA ASP A 216 -3.67 -6.65 12.14
C ASP A 216 -3.70 -5.50 11.12
N ALA A 217 -2.53 -5.05 10.65
CA ALA A 217 -2.48 -4.08 9.55
C ALA A 217 -3.07 -4.72 8.28
N ILE A 218 -3.87 -3.96 7.53
CA ILE A 218 -4.39 -4.44 6.25
C ILE A 218 -3.21 -4.57 5.28
N GLY A 219 -3.02 -5.75 4.72
CA GLY A 219 -1.88 -6.09 3.87
C GLY A 219 -0.76 -6.87 4.57
N GLY A 220 -0.96 -7.26 5.84
CA GLY A 220 -0.20 -8.34 6.48
C GLY A 220 1.22 -8.01 6.93
N GLY A 221 1.69 -6.79 6.71
CA GLY A 221 3.05 -6.34 7.04
C GLY A 221 3.22 -5.72 8.44
N GLY A 222 2.16 -5.59 9.24
CA GLY A 222 2.25 -4.92 10.54
C GLY A 222 1.16 -5.31 11.53
N CYS A 223 1.30 -4.81 12.74
CA CYS A 223 0.43 -5.12 13.86
C CYS A 223 0.40 -4.03 14.92
N SER A 224 -0.76 -3.84 15.55
CA SER A 224 -0.97 -2.79 16.54
C SER A 224 -1.58 -3.32 17.84
N TRP A 225 -1.06 -2.84 18.97
CA TRP A 225 -1.61 -3.09 20.32
C TRP A 225 -1.83 -1.78 21.07
N TRP A 226 -3.09 -1.46 21.38
CA TRP A 226 -3.47 -0.14 21.91
C TRP A 226 -4.27 -0.21 23.21
N TRP A 227 -3.87 0.58 24.20
CA TRP A 227 -4.67 0.92 25.37
C TRP A 227 -5.27 2.31 25.22
N LEU A 228 -6.59 2.36 25.08
CA LEU A 228 -7.35 3.62 24.91
C LEU A 228 -7.73 4.30 26.24
N GLY A 229 -7.20 3.82 27.37
CA GLY A 229 -7.41 4.46 28.67
C GLY A 229 -6.41 5.60 28.92
N GLU A 230 -6.40 6.13 30.15
CA GLU A 230 -5.42 7.14 30.56
C GLU A 230 -4.38 6.57 31.55
N PRO A 231 -3.08 6.74 31.29
CA PRO A 231 -2.50 7.38 30.10
C PRO A 231 -2.66 6.50 28.84
N TYR A 232 -2.82 7.15 27.69
CA TYR A 232 -2.86 6.44 26.39
C TYR A 232 -1.50 5.78 26.13
N ALA A 233 -1.52 4.54 25.65
CA ALA A 233 -0.31 3.80 25.36
C ALA A 233 -0.54 2.78 24.25
N GLY A 234 0.51 2.45 23.52
CA GLY A 234 0.46 1.39 22.53
C GLY A 234 1.80 1.08 21.89
N VAL A 235 1.77 0.06 21.06
CA VAL A 235 2.89 -0.35 20.24
C VAL A 235 2.39 -0.74 18.86
N ASP A 236 3.07 -0.27 17.82
CA ASP A 236 2.99 -0.82 16.47
C ASP A 236 4.26 -1.62 16.17
N LEU A 237 4.11 -2.75 15.48
CA LEU A 237 5.19 -3.60 14.98
C LEU A 237 5.02 -3.70 13.47
N ASP A 238 5.99 -3.17 12.74
CA ASP A 238 5.97 -3.16 11.28
C ASP A 238 7.17 -3.91 10.70
N PHE A 239 6.91 -4.61 9.59
CA PHE A 239 7.93 -5.07 8.67
C PHE A 239 8.10 -4.02 7.57
N GLU A 240 9.34 -3.61 7.35
CA GLU A 240 9.67 -2.51 6.46
C GLU A 240 10.80 -2.93 5.52
N VAL A 241 10.96 -2.18 4.43
CA VAL A 241 12.18 -2.23 3.62
C VAL A 241 12.81 -0.86 3.65
N VAL A 242 14.01 -0.76 4.22
CA VAL A 242 14.71 0.51 4.46
C VAL A 242 16.02 0.57 3.69
N HIS A 243 16.29 1.74 3.12
CA HIS A 243 17.56 2.02 2.45
C HIS A 243 18.61 2.57 3.42
N PHE A 244 19.66 1.80 3.71
CA PHE A 244 20.74 2.19 4.61
C PHE A 244 22.02 2.66 3.92
N GLY A 245 22.07 2.64 2.58
CA GLY A 245 23.33 2.83 1.86
C GLY A 245 24.26 1.61 2.02
N PRO A 246 25.59 1.76 1.85
CA PRO A 246 26.47 0.61 1.64
C PRO A 246 26.82 -0.20 2.91
N LEU A 247 26.58 0.33 4.10
CA LEU A 247 26.95 -0.29 5.37
C LEU A 247 25.79 -0.20 6.35
N VAL A 248 25.06 -1.30 6.52
CA VAL A 248 23.93 -1.34 7.47
C VAL A 248 24.43 -1.16 8.90
N SER A 249 25.61 -1.70 9.22
CA SER A 249 26.20 -1.67 10.57
C SER A 249 26.43 -0.25 11.11
N ASP A 250 26.57 0.75 10.23
CA ASP A 250 26.79 2.14 10.65
C ASP A 250 25.52 2.76 11.28
N HIS A 251 24.36 2.12 11.11
CA HIS A 251 23.09 2.57 11.66
C HIS A 251 22.73 1.89 12.99
N TYR A 252 23.35 0.75 13.31
CA TYR A 252 22.98 -0.06 14.48
C TYR A 252 24.12 -0.08 15.50
N ASP A 253 23.95 0.65 16.60
CA ASP A 253 24.98 0.89 17.60
C ASP A 253 24.86 0.03 18.87
N ASP A 254 23.78 -0.75 19.00
CA ASP A 254 23.54 -1.64 20.13
C ASP A 254 23.22 -3.08 19.69
N THR A 255 23.05 -3.97 20.67
CA THR A 255 22.61 -5.35 20.46
C THR A 255 21.61 -5.75 21.54
N LEU A 256 20.37 -6.03 21.14
CA LEU A 256 19.31 -6.55 22.01
C LEU A 256 18.78 -7.86 21.46
N GLY A 257 18.40 -8.80 22.34
CA GLY A 257 17.85 -10.09 21.92
C GLY A 257 18.76 -10.89 20.97
N GLY A 258 20.07 -10.59 20.93
CA GLY A 258 21.04 -11.21 20.02
C GLY A 258 21.10 -10.63 18.60
N ARG A 259 20.46 -9.48 18.33
CA ARG A 259 20.48 -8.82 17.02
C ARG A 259 21.00 -7.39 17.11
N PRO A 260 21.60 -6.84 16.04
CA PRO A 260 21.90 -5.42 15.96
C PRO A 260 20.63 -4.59 16.16
N THR A 261 20.70 -3.55 16.98
CA THR A 261 19.55 -2.74 17.34
C THR A 261 19.91 -1.27 17.33
N ARG A 262 18.98 -0.45 16.86
CA ARG A 262 19.02 1.01 16.96
C ARG A 262 17.77 1.46 17.69
N SER A 263 17.89 2.45 18.57
CA SER A 263 16.75 3.11 19.18
C SER A 263 16.86 4.62 19.01
N PHE A 264 15.74 5.27 18.69
CA PHE A 264 15.67 6.72 18.55
C PHE A 264 14.25 7.21 18.86
N VAL A 265 14.10 8.52 19.06
CA VAL A 265 12.80 9.16 19.26
C VAL A 265 12.39 9.82 17.96
N SER A 266 11.18 9.52 17.48
CA SER A 266 10.55 10.15 16.33
C SER A 266 9.18 10.65 16.77
N GLU A 267 8.75 11.86 16.42
CA GLU A 267 7.36 12.33 16.65
C GLU A 267 6.77 12.11 18.06
N GLY A 268 7.61 12.11 19.11
CA GLY A 268 7.17 11.86 20.49
C GLY A 268 6.96 10.39 20.86
N GLN A 269 7.21 9.45 19.95
CA GLN A 269 7.27 8.01 20.17
C GLN A 269 8.72 7.51 20.24
N CYS A 270 8.94 6.37 20.87
CA CYS A 270 10.23 5.69 20.79
C CYS A 270 10.17 4.61 19.71
N VAL A 271 11.10 4.67 18.78
CA VAL A 271 11.30 3.66 17.74
C VAL A 271 12.49 2.80 18.14
N ILE A 272 12.34 1.49 18.02
CA ILE A 272 13.44 0.54 18.13
C ILE A 272 13.35 -0.47 17.00
N ASP A 273 14.44 -0.61 16.25
CA ASP A 273 14.44 -1.42 15.04
C ASP A 273 15.67 -2.35 14.95
N THR A 274 15.56 -3.38 14.10
CA THR A 274 16.62 -4.35 13.83
C THR A 274 16.62 -4.77 12.37
N PRO A 275 17.79 -4.91 11.72
CA PRO A 275 17.84 -5.38 10.36
C PRO A 275 17.66 -6.90 10.31
N HIS A 276 17.21 -7.42 9.18
CA HIS A 276 17.05 -8.86 8.97
C HIS A 276 17.90 -9.39 7.82
N MET A 277 17.60 -8.96 6.60
CA MET A 277 18.28 -9.42 5.38
C MET A 277 18.19 -8.36 4.28
N ARG A 278 18.98 -8.52 3.22
CA ARG A 278 18.97 -7.62 2.05
C ARG A 278 17.87 -8.00 1.07
N VAL A 279 17.18 -7.00 0.50
CA VAL A 279 16.10 -7.22 -0.46
C VAL A 279 16.11 -6.23 -1.64
N PRO A 280 16.12 -6.71 -2.90
CA PRO A 280 16.53 -8.06 -3.28
C PRO A 280 18.00 -8.29 -2.91
N ALA A 281 18.44 -9.55 -2.74
CA ALA A 281 19.78 -9.88 -2.22
C ALA A 281 20.95 -9.24 -3.01
N GLU A 282 20.72 -8.89 -4.28
CA GLU A 282 21.68 -8.23 -5.16
C GLU A 282 21.79 -6.71 -4.95
N VAL A 283 20.82 -6.07 -4.30
CA VAL A 283 20.85 -4.65 -3.94
C VAL A 283 21.52 -4.51 -2.58
N PRO A 284 22.70 -3.88 -2.49
CA PRO A 284 23.49 -3.89 -1.26
C PRO A 284 22.94 -2.96 -0.17
N THR A 285 21.90 -2.19 -0.48
CA THR A 285 21.50 -1.02 0.33
C THR A 285 20.12 -1.13 0.95
N ASP A 286 19.28 -2.04 0.47
CA ASP A 286 17.89 -2.13 0.85
C ASP A 286 17.73 -3.37 1.73
N TRP A 287 17.13 -3.19 2.91
CA TRP A 287 17.09 -4.18 3.96
C TRP A 287 15.69 -4.35 4.50
N GLU A 288 15.29 -5.59 4.72
CA GLU A 288 14.16 -5.90 5.58
C GLU A 288 14.49 -5.49 7.02
N VAL A 289 13.58 -4.74 7.62
CA VAL A 289 13.69 -4.22 8.98
C VAL A 289 12.43 -4.57 9.74
N VAL A 290 12.59 -4.91 11.01
CA VAL A 290 11.47 -4.97 11.97
C VAL A 290 11.58 -3.75 12.86
N SER A 291 10.52 -2.96 12.91
CA SER A 291 10.42 -1.72 13.67
C SER A 291 9.33 -1.85 14.73
N LEU A 292 9.63 -1.46 15.97
CA LEU A 292 8.66 -1.28 17.05
C LEU A 292 8.52 0.21 17.34
N TYR A 293 7.30 0.72 17.20
CA TYR A 293 6.89 2.09 17.45
C TYR A 293 6.12 2.15 18.76
N VAL A 294 6.72 2.70 19.81
CA VAL A 294 6.14 2.66 21.17
C VAL A 294 5.68 4.04 21.62
N TYR A 295 4.39 4.10 21.92
CA TYR A 295 3.71 5.28 22.45
C TYR A 295 3.45 5.09 23.94
N ALA A 296 4.03 5.97 24.77
CA ALA A 296 3.75 6.03 26.21
C ALA A 296 4.12 7.40 26.77
N GLU A 297 3.33 7.93 27.71
CA GLU A 297 3.63 9.21 28.37
C GLU A 297 4.97 9.22 29.12
N THR A 298 5.40 8.06 29.61
CA THR A 298 6.66 7.92 30.35
C THR A 298 7.40 6.66 29.92
N ALA A 299 8.73 6.76 29.86
CA ALA A 299 9.63 5.63 29.64
C ALA A 299 9.33 4.83 28.35
N ALA A 300 8.89 5.49 27.28
CA ALA A 300 8.59 4.85 25.99
C ALA A 300 9.78 4.02 25.47
N CYS A 301 11.01 4.52 25.56
CA CYS A 301 12.19 3.78 25.12
C CYS A 301 12.59 2.60 26.01
N ASP A 302 12.36 2.70 27.33
CA ASP A 302 12.60 1.56 28.23
C ASP A 302 11.60 0.42 27.90
N LYS A 303 10.35 0.78 27.61
CA LYS A 303 9.31 -0.17 27.16
C LYS A 303 9.64 -0.75 25.80
N ALA A 304 10.10 0.07 24.85
CA ALA A 304 10.56 -0.38 23.54
C ALA A 304 11.71 -1.39 23.67
N THR A 305 12.67 -1.13 24.56
CA THR A 305 13.76 -2.06 24.87
C THR A 305 13.23 -3.40 25.42
N GLU A 306 12.31 -3.38 26.40
CA GLU A 306 11.69 -4.58 26.96
C GLU A 306 10.90 -5.38 25.91
N LEU A 307 10.18 -4.71 25.00
CA LEU A 307 9.49 -5.34 23.88
C LEU A 307 10.48 -5.96 22.87
N ALA A 308 11.55 -5.25 22.51
CA ALA A 308 12.58 -5.77 21.61
C ALA A 308 13.24 -7.03 22.16
N GLU A 309 13.52 -7.09 23.47
CA GLU A 309 14.05 -8.29 24.13
C GLU A 309 13.09 -9.50 24.05
N LEU A 310 11.78 -9.28 23.95
CA LEU A 310 10.78 -10.33 23.77
C LEU A 310 10.65 -10.75 22.30
N VAL A 311 10.63 -9.79 21.39
CA VAL A 311 10.31 -9.97 19.96
C VAL A 311 11.53 -10.46 19.17
N TRP A 312 12.71 -9.89 19.38
CA TRP A 312 13.89 -10.13 18.51
C TRP A 312 14.30 -11.61 18.47
N PRO A 313 14.27 -12.36 19.60
CA PRO A 313 14.59 -13.78 19.60
C PRO A 313 13.60 -14.67 18.84
N ARG A 314 12.42 -14.15 18.45
CA ARG A 314 11.36 -14.88 17.72
C ARG A 314 11.44 -14.67 16.20
N LEU A 315 12.24 -13.71 15.76
CA LEU A 315 12.47 -13.43 14.36
C LEU A 315 13.35 -14.53 13.72
N PRO A 316 13.35 -14.66 12.38
CA PRO A 316 14.21 -15.62 11.69
C PRO A 316 15.69 -15.24 11.87
N GLU A 317 16.59 -16.17 11.58
CA GLU A 317 18.04 -15.95 11.76
C GLU A 317 18.50 -14.70 10.99
N TYR A 318 19.18 -13.79 11.68
CA TYR A 318 19.72 -12.59 11.06
C TYR A 318 20.79 -12.97 10.03
N GLU A 319 20.59 -12.61 8.76
CA GLU A 319 21.49 -13.05 7.68
C GLU A 319 22.75 -12.18 7.54
N GLY A 320 22.80 -11.04 8.22
CA GLY A 320 24.02 -10.25 8.41
C GLY A 320 24.73 -9.73 7.17
N GLU A 321 25.79 -8.97 7.39
CA GLU A 321 26.82 -8.75 6.38
C GLU A 321 27.83 -9.90 6.52
N GLY A 322 27.75 -10.89 5.62
CA GLY A 322 28.74 -11.97 5.54
C GLY A 322 30.15 -11.48 5.22
#